data_AF-A0A1X7SUX6-F1
#
_entry.id   AF-A0A1X7SUX6-F1
#
_cell.length_a   1.000
_cell.length_b   1.000
_cell.length_c   1.000
_cell.angle_alpha   90.00
_cell.angle_beta   90.00
_cell.angle_gamma   90.00
#
_symmetry.space_group_name_H-M   'P 1'
#
loop_
_entity.id
_entity.type
_entity.pdbx_description
1 polymer ?
#
loop_
_entity_poly.entity_id
_entity_poly.type
_entity_poly.pdbx_seq_one_letter_code
_entity_poly.pdbx_strand_id
1 'polypeptide(L)'
;MNYHSISDREVTNICQALKHNSTLTSLDLSNNPLITSNSGLALFELLLNDSSLVRLTLRSTSLSTESILLTLQSLMDNKITELWLDKRHKETCINTYLNYHLIQDRVAW
;
A
#
# COMPACT_ATOMS: atom_id res chain seq x y z
N MET A 1 -21.88 15.58 0.78
CA MET A 1 -20.76 15.55 1.75
C MET A 1 -20.51 14.09 2.09
N ASN A 2 -19.46 13.48 1.55
CA ASN A 2 -19.18 12.05 1.76
C ASN A 2 -18.33 11.90 3.04
N TYR A 3 -18.98 11.53 4.15
CA TYR A 3 -18.35 11.23 5.44
C TYR A 3 -17.77 9.81 5.52
N HIS A 4 -17.33 9.23 4.39
CA HIS A 4 -16.96 7.81 4.32
C HIS A 4 -15.57 7.54 3.73
N SER A 5 -14.77 8.56 3.44
CA SER A 5 -13.39 8.35 3.00
C SER A 5 -12.44 8.40 4.18
N ILE A 6 -11.58 7.39 4.30
CA ILE A 6 -10.40 7.39 5.15
C ILE A 6 -9.44 8.48 4.66
N SER A 7 -8.97 9.29 5.60
CA SER A 7 -7.95 10.34 5.40
C SER A 7 -6.54 9.83 5.74
N ASP A 8 -5.52 10.58 5.32
CA ASP A 8 -4.12 10.26 5.65
C ASP A 8 -3.85 10.08 7.15
N ARG A 9 -4.53 10.88 7.98
CA ARG A 9 -4.42 10.78 9.45
C ARG A 9 -4.96 9.45 9.95
N GLU A 10 -6.08 9.00 9.39
CA GLU A 10 -6.68 7.72 9.76
C GLU A 10 -5.83 6.54 9.26
N VAL A 11 -5.22 6.63 8.07
CA VAL A 11 -4.24 5.63 7.61
C VAL A 11 -3.08 5.53 8.59
N THR A 12 -2.55 6.67 9.05
CA THR A 12 -1.45 6.67 10.04
C THR A 12 -1.87 5.95 11.33
N ASN A 13 -3.07 6.22 11.84
CA ASN A 13 -3.60 5.54 13.02
C ASN A 13 -3.80 4.04 12.80
N ILE A 14 -4.31 3.65 11.62
CA ILE A 14 -4.46 2.24 11.24
C ILE A 14 -3.08 1.56 11.23
N CYS A 15 -2.08 2.15 10.56
CA CYS A 15 -0.73 1.59 10.52
C CYS A 15 -0.13 1.44 11.92
N GLN A 16 -0.32 2.42 12.82
CA GLN A 16 0.15 2.32 14.21
C GLN A 16 -0.53 1.20 14.99
N ALA A 17 -1.85 1.03 14.82
CA ALA A 17 -2.59 -0.05 15.48
C ALA A 17 -2.16 -1.43 14.97
N LEU A 18 -1.85 -1.54 13.68
CA LEU A 18 -1.48 -2.79 13.04
C LEU A 18 -0.06 -3.27 13.38
N LYS A 19 0.87 -2.37 13.74
CA LYS A 19 2.21 -2.75 14.26
C LYS A 19 2.17 -3.75 15.42
N HIS A 20 1.06 -3.80 16.17
CA HIS A 20 0.86 -4.73 17.28
C HIS A 20 -0.21 -5.81 16.99
N ASN A 21 -0.74 -5.85 15.77
CA ASN A 21 -1.73 -6.82 15.34
C ASN A 21 -1.05 -7.99 14.61
N SER A 22 -1.18 -9.19 15.16
CA SER A 22 -0.62 -10.42 14.59
C SER A 22 -1.65 -11.31 13.89
N THR A 23 -2.90 -10.86 13.77
CA THR A 23 -4.02 -11.67 13.27
C THR A 23 -4.61 -11.17 11.96
N LEU A 24 -4.50 -9.87 11.65
CA LEU A 24 -5.06 -9.29 10.44
C LEU A 24 -4.23 -9.66 9.21
N THR A 25 -4.80 -10.49 8.34
CA THR A 25 -4.12 -10.97 7.12
C THR A 25 -4.46 -10.16 5.88
N SER A 26 -5.51 -9.34 5.91
CA SER A 26 -5.95 -8.54 4.76
C SER A 26 -6.43 -7.16 5.20
N LEU A 27 -5.94 -6.12 4.52
CA LEU A 27 -6.36 -4.73 4.68
C LEU A 27 -6.83 -4.17 3.34
N ASP A 28 -8.06 -3.67 3.30
CA ASP A 28 -8.63 -3.00 2.13
C ASP A 28 -8.83 -1.51 2.45
N LEU A 29 -8.06 -0.66 1.77
CA LEU A 29 -8.17 0.80 1.83
C LEU A 29 -8.67 1.37 0.49
N SER A 30 -9.27 0.55 -0.37
CA SER A 30 -9.74 0.98 -1.67
C SER A 30 -10.88 2.01 -1.58
N ASN A 31 -11.02 2.82 -2.63
CA ASN A 31 -12.07 3.83 -2.76
C ASN A 31 -12.02 4.93 -1.69
N ASN A 32 -10.81 5.23 -1.19
CA ASN A 32 -10.56 6.32 -0.25
C ASN A 32 -9.72 7.42 -0.90
N PRO A 33 -10.35 8.36 -1.62
CA PRO A 33 -9.64 9.41 -2.35
C PRO A 33 -8.92 10.41 -1.43
N LEU A 34 -9.21 10.43 -0.13
CA LEU A 34 -8.46 11.24 0.85
C LEU A 34 -7.17 10.58 1.36
N ILE A 35 -6.86 9.37 0.90
CA ILE A 35 -5.54 8.75 1.05
C ILE A 35 -4.65 9.31 -0.05
N THR A 36 -3.74 10.20 0.31
CA THR A 36 -2.81 10.89 -0.58
C THR A 36 -1.37 10.45 -0.31
N SER A 37 -0.41 11.06 -1.00
CA SER A 37 1.02 10.76 -0.80
C SER A 37 1.53 10.98 0.64
N ASN A 38 0.80 11.70 1.49
CA ASN A 38 1.13 11.82 2.91
C ASN A 38 1.03 10.47 3.65
N SER A 39 0.21 9.53 3.16
CA SER A 39 0.12 8.17 3.70
C SER A 39 1.28 7.26 3.27
N GLY A 40 2.07 7.65 2.25
CA GLY A 40 3.05 6.77 1.62
C GLY A 40 4.09 6.21 2.59
N LEU A 41 4.63 7.05 3.48
CA LEU A 41 5.62 6.63 4.49
C LEU A 41 5.00 5.70 5.54
N ALA A 42 3.80 6.00 6.03
CA ALA A 42 3.13 5.16 7.02
C ALA A 42 2.80 3.77 6.47
N LEU A 43 2.38 3.68 5.21
CA LEU A 43 2.16 2.41 4.51
C LEU A 43 3.48 1.66 4.33
N PHE A 44 4.55 2.34 3.88
CA PHE A 44 5.87 1.73 3.76
C PHE A 44 6.38 1.12 5.07
N GLU A 45 6.31 1.88 6.17
CA GLU A 45 6.72 1.40 7.48
C GLU A 45 5.87 0.23 7.97
N LEU A 46 4.56 0.27 7.72
CA LEU A 46 3.65 -0.82 8.06
C LEU A 46 4.15 -2.11 7.41
N LEU A 47 4.44 -2.06 6.11
CA LEU A 47 4.83 -3.24 5.36
C LEU A 47 6.19 -3.81 5.75
N LEU A 48 7.11 -2.98 6.26
CA LEU A 48 8.39 -3.49 6.79
C LEU A 48 8.28 -4.16 8.16
N ASN A 49 7.29 -3.77 8.97
CA ASN A 49 7.18 -4.21 10.36
C ASN A 49 6.06 -5.24 10.60
N ASP A 50 5.04 -5.29 9.74
CA ASP A 50 3.92 -6.20 9.90
C ASP A 50 4.29 -7.63 9.55
N SER A 51 4.08 -8.51 10.52
CA SER A 51 4.42 -9.94 10.38
C SER A 51 3.27 -10.80 9.86
N SER A 52 2.03 -10.29 9.87
CA SER A 52 0.80 -11.05 9.62
C SER A 52 0.03 -10.65 8.36
N LEU A 53 0.25 -9.44 7.84
CA LEU A 53 -0.47 -8.92 6.67
C LEU A 53 0.02 -9.60 5.38
N VAL A 54 -0.91 -10.18 4.63
CA VAL A 54 -0.65 -10.91 3.38
C VAL A 54 -1.21 -10.14 2.17
N ARG A 55 -2.31 -9.42 2.36
CA ARG A 55 -3.01 -8.66 1.31
C ARG A 55 -3.19 -7.19 1.70
N LEU A 56 -2.85 -6.30 0.77
CA LEU A 56 -3.14 -4.87 0.86
C LEU A 56 -3.79 -4.37 -0.44
N THR A 57 -4.92 -3.69 -0.35
CA THR A 57 -5.60 -3.06 -1.51
C THR A 57 -5.61 -1.54 -1.36
N LEU A 58 -5.06 -0.83 -2.36
CA LEU A 58 -4.94 0.64 -2.40
C LEU A 58 -5.60 1.25 -3.65
N ARG A 59 -6.49 0.51 -4.32
CA ARG A 59 -7.18 0.97 -5.54
C ARG A 59 -8.09 2.17 -5.27
N SER A 60 -8.22 3.05 -6.25
CA SER A 60 -9.03 4.26 -6.15
C SER A 60 -8.67 5.14 -4.95
N THR A 61 -7.37 5.29 -4.70
CA THR A 61 -6.80 6.27 -3.76
C THR A 61 -6.15 7.43 -4.53
N SER A 62 -5.71 8.47 -3.82
CA SER A 62 -4.97 9.60 -4.40
C SER A 62 -3.47 9.52 -4.16
N LEU A 63 -2.94 8.31 -3.91
CA LEU A 63 -1.50 8.07 -3.83
C LEU A 63 -0.81 8.45 -5.14
N SER A 64 0.29 9.20 -5.05
CA SER A 64 1.13 9.46 -6.22
C SER A 64 1.97 8.23 -6.57
N THR A 65 2.50 8.21 -7.80
CA THR A 65 3.35 7.12 -8.25
C THR A 65 4.62 7.00 -7.40
N GLU A 66 5.17 8.09 -6.87
CA GLU A 66 6.31 8.05 -5.96
C GLU A 66 5.98 7.29 -4.66
N SER A 67 4.80 7.52 -4.09
CA SER A 67 4.35 6.78 -2.91
C SER A 67 4.15 5.30 -3.22
N ILE A 68 3.61 4.97 -4.40
CA ILE A 68 3.51 3.58 -4.85
C ILE A 68 4.89 2.94 -5.00
N LEU A 69 5.84 3.61 -5.64
CA LEU A 69 7.21 3.10 -5.78
C LEU A 69 7.88 2.86 -4.42
N LEU A 70 7.65 3.74 -3.45
CA LEU A 70 8.09 3.54 -2.07
C LEU A 70 7.44 2.29 -1.46
N THR A 71 6.12 2.09 -1.63
CA THR A 71 5.43 0.87 -1.19
C THR A 71 6.03 -0.38 -1.86
N LEU A 72 6.33 -0.35 -3.16
CA LEU A 72 6.98 -1.47 -3.87
C LEU A 72 8.35 -1.82 -3.28
N GLN A 73 9.13 -0.81 -2.86
CA GLN A 73 10.43 -1.04 -2.22
C GLN A 73 10.32 -1.93 -0.99
N SER A 74 9.26 -1.76 -0.18
CA SER A 74 9.07 -2.59 1.02
C SER A 74 8.84 -4.08 0.70
N LEU A 75 8.31 -4.41 -0.49
CA LEU A 75 7.95 -5.78 -0.84
C LEU A 75 9.16 -6.71 -0.82
N MET A 76 10.37 -6.21 -1.13
CA MET A 76 11.59 -7.01 -1.08
C MET A 76 11.88 -7.62 0.30
N ASP A 77 11.42 -6.95 1.37
CA ASP A 77 11.76 -7.28 2.76
C ASP A 77 10.53 -7.73 3.58
N ASN A 78 9.40 -8.01 2.92
CA ASN A 78 8.16 -8.36 3.60
C ASN A 78 7.44 -9.59 3.02
N LYS A 79 6.38 -10.02 3.72
CA LYS A 79 5.62 -11.23 3.42
C LYS A 79 4.33 -11.02 2.62
N ILE A 80 4.01 -9.78 2.22
CA ILE A 80 2.80 -9.51 1.44
C ILE A 80 2.87 -10.25 0.12
N THR A 81 1.88 -11.06 -0.20
CA THR A 81 1.80 -11.76 -1.49
C THR A 81 0.84 -11.09 -2.45
N GLU A 82 0.01 -10.16 -1.98
CA GLU A 82 -1.01 -9.52 -2.80
C GLU A 82 -1.13 -8.01 -2.52
N LEU A 83 -0.52 -7.19 -3.39
CA LEU A 83 -0.68 -5.74 -3.41
C LEU A 83 -1.52 -5.33 -4.62
N TRP A 84 -2.70 -4.78 -4.38
CA TRP A 84 -3.63 -4.34 -5.43
C TRP A 84 -3.60 -2.82 -5.59
N LEU A 85 -3.20 -2.34 -6.76
CA LEU A 85 -2.97 -0.94 -7.08
C LEU A 85 -3.79 -0.49 -8.28
N ASP A 86 -3.93 0.81 -8.50
CA ASP A 86 -4.61 1.32 -9.69
C ASP A 86 -3.77 1.12 -10.96
N LYS A 87 -4.42 0.64 -12.03
CA LYS A 87 -3.82 0.51 -13.38
C LYS A 87 -3.11 1.77 -13.88
N ARG A 88 -3.50 2.95 -13.40
CA ARG A 88 -2.86 4.23 -13.77
C ARG A 88 -1.38 4.31 -13.41
N HIS A 89 -0.91 3.54 -12.42
CA HIS A 89 0.51 3.50 -12.04
C HIS A 89 1.28 2.37 -12.72
N LYS A 90 0.58 1.43 -13.40
CA LYS A 90 1.16 0.18 -13.90
C LYS A 90 2.38 0.40 -14.79
N GLU A 91 2.22 1.20 -15.84
CA GLU A 91 3.28 1.41 -16.83
C GLU A 91 4.51 2.09 -16.19
N THR A 92 4.29 3.15 -15.41
CA THR A 92 5.38 3.84 -14.71
C THR A 92 6.09 2.93 -13.71
N CYS A 93 5.36 2.14 -12.92
CA CYS A 93 5.99 1.22 -11.97
C CYS A 93 6.83 0.15 -12.66
N ILE A 94 6.33 -0.45 -13.74
CA ILE A 94 7.09 -1.45 -14.53
C ILE A 94 8.36 -0.84 -15.12
N ASN A 95 8.28 0.39 -15.63
CA ASN A 95 9.40 1.04 -16.32
C ASN A 95 10.41 1.70 -15.37
N THR A 96 9.97 2.15 -14.20
CA THR A 96 10.82 2.93 -13.26
C THR A 96 11.37 2.08 -12.12
N TYR A 97 10.64 1.07 -11.63
CA TYR A 97 11.13 0.23 -10.54
C TYR A 97 12.00 -0.90 -11.09
N LEU A 98 13.32 -0.73 -11.02
CA LEU A 98 14.32 -1.67 -11.59
C LEU A 98 14.10 -3.13 -11.18
N ASN A 99 13.66 -3.36 -9.95
CA ASN A 99 13.44 -4.69 -9.38
C ASN A 99 12.00 -5.20 -9.55
N TYR A 100 11.19 -4.58 -10.42
CA TYR A 100 9.79 -4.98 -10.59
C TYR A 100 9.64 -6.46 -10.93
N HIS A 101 10.54 -7.01 -11.75
CA HIS A 101 10.56 -8.43 -12.11
C HIS A 101 10.67 -9.39 -10.91
N LEU A 102 11.21 -8.94 -9.76
CA LEU A 102 11.35 -9.73 -8.53
C LEU A 102 10.07 -9.75 -7.68
N ILE A 103 9.15 -8.82 -7.92
CA ILE A 103 7.92 -8.64 -7.12
C ILE A 103 6.64 -8.68 -7.97
N GLN A 104 6.76 -8.86 -9.29
CA GLN A 104 5.66 -8.73 -10.24
C GLN A 104 4.50 -9.70 -10.00
N ASP A 105 4.79 -10.87 -9.43
CA ASP A 105 3.82 -11.90 -9.05
C ASP A 105 2.99 -11.49 -7.82
N ARG A 106 3.47 -10.52 -7.05
CA ARG A 106 2.84 -10.02 -5.83
C ARG A 106 2.02 -8.75 -6.07
N VAL A 107 2.07 -8.17 -7.27
CA VAL A 107 1.40 -6.90 -7.60
C VAL A 107 0.31 -7.13 -8.64
N ALA A 108 -0.91 -6.70 -8.31
CA ALA A 108 -2.06 -6.72 -9.20
C ALA A 108 -2.56 -5.29 -9.49
N TRP A 109 -3.07 -5.07 -10.71
CA TRP A 109 -3.46 -3.76 -11.25
C TRP A 109 -4.93 -3.70 -11.65
#